data_AF-A0A7K9M983-F1
#
_entry.id   AF-A0A7K9M983-F1
#
_cell.length_a   1.000
_cell.length_b   1.000
_cell.length_c   1.000
_cell.angle_alpha   90.00
_cell.angle_beta   90.00
_cell.angle_gamma   90.00
#
_symmetry.space_group_name_H-M   'P 1'
#
loop_
_entity.id
_entity.type
_entity.pdbx_description
1 polymer ?
#
loop_
_entity_poly.entity_id
_entity_poly.type
_entity_poly.pdbx_seq_one_letter_code
_entity_poly.pdbx_strand_id
1 'polypeptide(L)'
;IIDPYVPPEGDARLTSLSKDGLKQKLDKLKQTAASQLALQKIHLDLTCKGDELLHQWCYQQMSGCFNKQKLHSLVTERCYPEMVRGNRYKTIRWSFVESLEPPRVVHVRCDSIVNRGNLYGQVTVRMHTRQILAIYDRFGRLMYGGEQVPKDVLEYVVFERYLVNPYGTWRMHGKIVPEWAPPKEPIVKTVMIPGPTLDPSKEFE
;
A
#
# COMPACT_ATOMS: atom_id res chain seq x y z
N ILE A 1 -2.23 8.63 -6.73
CA ILE A 1 -3.38 8.66 -5.80
C ILE A 1 -4.03 10.02 -5.93
N ILE A 2 -5.30 10.07 -6.31
CA ILE A 2 -6.04 11.32 -6.58
C ILE A 2 -6.40 12.03 -5.27
N ASP A 3 -7.06 11.30 -4.38
CA ASP A 3 -7.51 11.77 -3.07
C ASP A 3 -7.09 10.70 -2.05
N PRO A 4 -6.02 10.92 -1.25
CA PRO A 4 -5.53 9.91 -0.33
C PRO A 4 -6.54 9.69 0.80
N TYR A 5 -6.95 8.44 0.97
CA TYR A 5 -7.72 8.06 2.16
C TYR A 5 -6.86 8.28 3.41
N VAL A 6 -7.43 8.96 4.41
CA VAL A 6 -6.79 9.17 5.72
C VAL A 6 -7.41 8.19 6.70
N PRO A 7 -6.69 7.14 7.13
CA PRO A 7 -7.19 6.21 8.12
C PRO A 7 -7.43 6.89 9.47
N PRO A 8 -8.59 6.67 10.12
CA PRO A 8 -8.87 7.25 11.42
C PRO A 8 -7.88 6.75 12.46
N GLU A 9 -7.40 7.65 13.31
CA GLU A 9 -6.56 7.31 14.45
C GLU A 9 -7.33 6.38 15.40
N GLY A 10 -6.80 5.18 15.62
CA GLY A 10 -7.50 4.13 16.39
C GLY A 10 -8.16 3.04 15.54
N ASP A 11 -7.93 2.96 14.24
CA ASP A 11 -8.30 1.74 13.48
C ASP A 11 -7.52 0.48 13.98
N ALA A 12 -6.45 0.69 14.77
CA ALA A 12 -5.73 -0.35 15.53
C ALA A 12 -6.16 -0.49 17.01
N ARG A 13 -6.96 0.43 17.55
CA ARG A 13 -7.43 0.43 18.95
C ARG A 13 -8.84 1.01 19.05
N LEU A 14 -9.82 0.20 19.46
CA LEU A 14 -11.21 0.60 19.67
C LEU A 14 -11.34 1.91 20.47
N THR A 15 -11.49 3.02 19.73
CA THR A 15 -12.07 4.35 20.05
C THR A 15 -11.76 5.04 21.39
N SER A 16 -11.45 6.33 21.31
CA SER A 16 -11.94 7.35 22.26
C SER A 16 -12.37 8.61 21.52
N LEU A 17 -13.52 9.16 21.91
CA LEU A 17 -14.15 10.34 21.32
C LEU A 17 -13.32 11.60 21.60
N SER A 18 -12.34 11.89 20.74
CA SER A 18 -11.59 13.16 20.72
C SER A 18 -12.22 14.16 19.74
N LYS A 19 -11.93 15.47 19.90
CA LYS A 19 -12.31 16.54 18.97
C LYS A 19 -11.82 16.28 17.54
N ASP A 20 -10.68 15.60 17.41
CA ASP A 20 -10.14 15.17 16.11
C ASP A 20 -10.97 14.04 15.48
N GLY A 21 -11.61 13.20 16.30
CA GLY A 21 -12.56 12.17 15.85
C GLY A 21 -13.82 12.75 15.18
N LEU A 22 -14.22 13.99 15.53
CA LEU A 22 -15.37 14.67 14.93
C LEU A 22 -15.04 15.20 13.52
N LYS A 23 -13.83 15.73 13.32
CA LYS A 23 -13.29 16.08 12.00
C LYS A 23 -13.17 14.83 11.13
N GLN A 24 -12.56 13.76 11.66
CA GLN A 24 -12.44 12.47 10.97
C GLN A 24 -13.79 11.89 10.56
N LYS A 25 -14.84 12.02 11.40
CA LYS A 25 -16.21 11.58 11.04
C LYS A 25 -16.81 12.41 9.91
N LEU A 26 -16.62 13.73 9.91
CA LEU A 26 -17.13 14.61 8.86
C LEU A 26 -16.42 14.35 7.53
N ASP A 27 -15.10 14.14 7.56
CA ASP A 27 -14.32 13.76 6.39
C ASP A 27 -14.71 12.36 5.88
N LYS A 28 -14.95 11.40 6.79
CA LYS A 28 -15.46 10.08 6.43
C LYS A 28 -16.82 10.15 5.72
N LEU A 29 -17.73 11.02 6.17
CA LEU A 29 -19.03 11.23 5.51
C LEU A 29 -18.86 11.81 4.11
N LYS A 30 -18.03 12.86 3.95
CA LYS A 30 -17.70 13.42 2.63
C LYS A 30 -17.08 12.38 1.71
N GLN A 31 -16.14 11.59 2.25
CA GLN A 31 -15.47 10.53 1.50
C GLN A 31 -16.43 9.43 1.05
N THR A 32 -17.38 9.07 1.91
CA THR A 32 -18.42 8.06 1.64
C THR A 32 -19.42 8.53 0.59
N ALA A 33 -19.87 9.78 0.64
CA ALA A 33 -20.77 10.33 -0.37
C ALA A 33 -20.10 10.33 -1.76
N ALA A 34 -18.85 10.79 -1.83
CA ALA A 34 -18.09 10.78 -3.07
C ALA A 34 -17.75 9.36 -3.56
N SER A 35 -17.60 8.38 -2.66
CA SER A 35 -17.37 6.98 -3.06
C SER A 35 -18.64 6.32 -3.59
N GLN A 36 -19.82 6.63 -3.05
CA GLN A 36 -21.11 6.18 -3.59
C GLN A 36 -21.36 6.73 -5.00
N LEU A 37 -21.05 8.00 -5.25
CA LEU A 37 -21.13 8.57 -6.60
C LEU A 37 -20.13 7.92 -7.56
N ALA A 38 -18.90 7.66 -7.11
CA ALA A 38 -17.90 6.96 -7.91
C ALA A 38 -18.34 5.52 -8.23
N LEU A 39 -18.96 4.83 -7.28
CA LEU A 39 -19.54 3.50 -7.46
C LEU A 39 -20.60 3.47 -8.55
N GLN A 40 -21.54 4.43 -8.51
CA GLN A 40 -22.56 4.58 -9.54
C GLN A 40 -21.95 4.80 -10.93
N LYS A 41 -20.88 5.61 -11.02
CA LYS A 41 -20.16 5.84 -12.29
C LYS A 41 -19.42 4.61 -12.81
N ILE A 42 -18.91 3.78 -11.90
CA ILE A 42 -18.08 2.64 -12.24
C ILE A 42 -18.95 1.41 -12.62
N HIS A 43 -20.26 1.41 -12.32
CA HIS A 43 -21.17 0.25 -12.53
C HIS A 43 -20.53 -1.09 -12.10
N LEU A 44 -19.70 -1.06 -11.05
CA LEU A 44 -19.10 -2.26 -10.47
C LEU A 44 -19.92 -2.68 -9.25
N ASP A 45 -20.40 -3.92 -9.27
CA ASP A 45 -20.77 -4.65 -8.06
C ASP A 45 -19.48 -4.95 -7.25
N LEU A 46 -19.08 -4.00 -6.40
CA LEU A 46 -17.89 -4.14 -5.55
C LEU A 46 -18.06 -5.14 -4.40
N THR A 47 -19.30 -5.51 -4.09
CA THR A 47 -19.64 -6.42 -2.98
C THR A 47 -19.06 -7.83 -3.16
N CYS A 48 -18.77 -8.27 -4.39
CA CYS A 48 -18.18 -9.58 -4.68
C CYS A 48 -16.69 -9.56 -5.04
N LYS A 49 -16.04 -8.38 -5.08
CA LYS A 49 -14.67 -8.25 -5.65
C LYS A 49 -13.57 -7.94 -4.64
N GLY A 50 -13.91 -7.67 -3.37
CA GLY A 50 -12.90 -7.45 -2.33
C GLY A 50 -11.97 -8.65 -2.14
N ASP A 51 -12.56 -9.85 -2.09
CA ASP A 51 -11.82 -11.10 -1.99
C ASP A 51 -11.04 -11.39 -3.28
N GLU A 52 -11.59 -11.13 -4.47
CA GLU A 52 -10.88 -11.31 -5.74
C GLU A 52 -9.65 -10.39 -5.86
N LEU A 53 -9.77 -9.13 -5.43
CA LEU A 53 -8.66 -8.18 -5.40
C LEU A 53 -7.60 -8.57 -4.37
N LEU A 54 -8.01 -9.11 -3.23
CA LEU A 54 -7.08 -9.69 -2.25
C LEU A 54 -6.37 -10.92 -2.80
N HIS A 55 -7.08 -11.82 -3.48
CA HIS A 55 -6.47 -12.99 -4.13
C HIS A 55 -5.47 -12.56 -5.20
N GLN A 56 -5.81 -11.55 -6.02
CA GLN A 56 -4.88 -10.96 -6.98
C GLN A 56 -3.67 -10.34 -6.28
N TRP A 57 -3.86 -9.60 -5.18
CA TRP A 57 -2.77 -9.01 -4.42
C TRP A 57 -1.84 -10.05 -3.77
N CYS A 58 -2.41 -11.08 -3.13
CA CYS A 58 -1.63 -12.19 -2.57
C CYS A 58 -0.87 -12.92 -3.66
N TYR A 59 -1.50 -13.17 -4.81
CA TYR A 59 -0.85 -13.77 -5.98
C TYR A 59 0.29 -12.89 -6.53
N GLN A 60 0.13 -11.57 -6.49
CA GLN A 60 1.13 -10.58 -6.89
C GLN A 60 2.36 -10.57 -5.98
N GLN A 61 2.15 -10.55 -4.66
CA GLN A 61 3.24 -10.59 -3.70
C GLN A 61 3.99 -11.93 -3.75
N MET A 62 3.25 -13.03 -3.92
CA MET A 62 3.81 -14.38 -4.03
C MET A 62 4.60 -14.60 -5.34
N SER A 63 4.09 -14.10 -6.48
CA SER A 63 4.67 -14.34 -7.81
C SER A 63 5.63 -13.22 -8.27
N GLY A 64 5.56 -12.05 -7.65
CA GLY A 64 6.21 -10.81 -8.10
C GLY A 64 7.70 -10.71 -7.80
N CYS A 65 8.26 -11.63 -7.01
CA CYS A 65 9.66 -11.55 -6.62
C CYS A 65 10.65 -11.88 -7.76
N PHE A 66 10.22 -12.50 -8.87
CA PHE A 66 11.19 -13.00 -9.88
C PHE A 66 10.85 -12.77 -11.36
N ASN A 67 9.58 -12.51 -11.76
CA ASN A 67 9.24 -12.34 -13.18
C ASN A 67 8.83 -10.91 -13.53
N LYS A 68 9.74 -10.16 -14.17
CA LYS A 68 9.54 -8.76 -14.58
C LYS A 68 8.30 -8.56 -15.46
N GLN A 69 8.04 -9.48 -16.39
CA GLN A 69 6.92 -9.36 -17.34
C GLN A 69 5.57 -9.46 -16.62
N LYS A 70 5.44 -10.46 -15.74
CA LYS A 70 4.23 -10.61 -14.91
C LYS A 70 4.04 -9.42 -13.98
N LEU A 71 5.13 -8.86 -13.42
CA LEU A 71 5.02 -7.72 -12.53
C LEU A 71 4.42 -6.48 -13.22
N HIS A 72 4.78 -6.21 -14.49
CA HIS A 72 4.19 -5.11 -15.27
C HIS A 72 2.69 -5.27 -15.57
N SER A 73 2.19 -6.50 -15.65
CA SER A 73 0.73 -6.74 -15.81
C SER A 73 -0.07 -6.48 -14.54
N LEU A 74 0.60 -6.51 -13.38
CA LEU A 74 -0.02 -6.55 -12.07
C LEU A 74 0.11 -5.23 -11.30
N VAL A 75 1.19 -4.51 -11.53
CA VAL A 75 1.54 -3.26 -10.86
C VAL A 75 1.55 -2.14 -11.90
N THR A 76 1.13 -0.94 -11.50
CA THR A 76 1.20 0.23 -12.39
C THR A 76 2.65 0.67 -12.59
N GLU A 77 2.85 1.47 -13.63
CA GLU A 77 4.14 2.05 -14.00
C GLU A 77 4.71 2.94 -12.89
N ARG A 78 3.83 3.49 -12.03
CA ARG A 78 4.21 4.29 -10.86
C ARG A 78 4.76 3.44 -9.71
N CYS A 79 4.08 2.34 -9.37
CA CYS A 79 4.44 1.51 -8.22
C CYS A 79 5.60 0.55 -8.52
N TYR A 80 5.76 0.16 -9.79
CA TYR A 80 6.86 -0.71 -10.23
C TYR A 80 8.26 -0.27 -9.77
N PRO A 81 8.72 0.99 -10.01
CA PRO A 81 10.04 1.42 -9.58
C PRO A 81 10.20 1.43 -8.06
N GLU A 82 9.15 1.73 -7.29
CA GLU A 82 9.19 1.72 -5.83
C GLU A 82 9.44 0.30 -5.28
N MET A 83 8.80 -0.71 -5.89
CA MET A 83 8.98 -2.11 -5.49
C MET A 83 10.35 -2.68 -5.91
N VAL A 84 10.87 -2.29 -7.08
CA VAL A 84 12.05 -2.93 -7.68
C VAL A 84 13.36 -2.23 -7.33
N ARG A 85 13.39 -0.89 -7.25
CA ARG A 85 14.65 -0.11 -7.16
C ARG A 85 15.50 -0.46 -5.93
N GLY A 86 14.88 -0.66 -4.77
CA GLY A 86 15.60 -1.03 -3.53
C GLY A 86 15.98 -2.51 -3.44
N ASN A 87 15.37 -3.35 -4.27
CA ASN A 87 15.35 -4.80 -4.10
C ASN A 87 16.09 -5.56 -5.22
N ARG A 88 16.58 -4.87 -6.25
CA ARG A 88 17.21 -5.48 -7.45
C ARG A 88 18.34 -6.47 -7.16
N TYR A 89 19.08 -6.25 -6.07
CA TYR A 89 20.20 -7.10 -5.67
C TYR A 89 19.96 -7.75 -4.29
N LYS A 90 18.71 -8.02 -3.94
CA LYS A 90 18.33 -8.67 -2.68
C LYS A 90 17.47 -9.87 -2.99
N THR A 91 17.60 -10.92 -2.20
CA THR A 91 16.70 -12.06 -2.27
C THR A 91 15.58 -11.83 -1.26
N ILE A 92 14.34 -11.75 -1.73
CA ILE A 92 13.17 -11.58 -0.87
C ILE A 92 12.46 -12.93 -0.79
N ARG A 93 12.26 -13.41 0.44
CA ARG A 93 11.34 -14.49 0.75
C ARG A 93 10.15 -13.89 1.48
N TRP A 94 9.01 -13.90 0.81
CA TRP A 94 7.75 -13.45 1.39
C TRP A 94 6.76 -14.60 1.30
N SER A 95 6.00 -14.81 2.37
CA SER A 95 4.88 -15.75 2.35
C SER A 95 3.67 -15.16 3.07
N PHE A 96 2.51 -15.46 2.50
CA PHE A 96 1.22 -15.19 3.10
C PHE A 96 0.85 -16.36 4.03
N VAL A 97 0.51 -16.05 5.28
CA VAL A 97 0.13 -17.07 6.27
C VAL A 97 -1.39 -17.17 6.34
N GLU A 98 -2.04 -16.10 6.80
CA GLU A 98 -3.48 -16.05 7.01
C GLU A 98 -4.00 -14.62 6.91
N SER A 99 -5.30 -14.47 6.63
CA SER A 99 -6.00 -13.19 6.74
C SER A 99 -6.66 -13.12 8.12
N LEU A 100 -6.29 -12.15 8.95
CA LEU A 100 -6.89 -11.99 10.28
C LEU A 100 -8.29 -11.40 10.18
N GLU A 101 -8.45 -10.42 9.29
CA GLU A 101 -9.75 -9.87 8.92
C GLU A 101 -9.95 -9.97 7.41
N PRO A 102 -11.21 -10.09 6.95
CA PRO A 102 -11.49 -10.01 5.53
C PRO A 102 -11.13 -8.63 4.98
N PRO A 103 -10.67 -8.55 3.72
CA PRO A 103 -10.29 -7.30 3.08
C PRO A 103 -11.53 -6.43 2.88
N ARG A 104 -11.42 -5.14 3.20
CA ARG A 104 -12.56 -4.21 3.09
C ARG A 104 -12.23 -3.09 2.13
N VAL A 105 -13.11 -2.88 1.16
CA VAL A 105 -13.05 -1.67 0.31
C VAL A 105 -13.47 -0.49 1.18
N VAL A 106 -12.56 0.45 1.38
CA VAL A 106 -12.78 1.61 2.24
C VAL A 106 -13.15 2.85 1.45
N HIS A 107 -12.47 3.04 0.32
CA HIS A 107 -12.56 4.28 -0.43
C HIS A 107 -12.49 4.01 -1.92
N VAL A 108 -13.37 4.68 -2.67
CA VAL A 108 -13.45 4.55 -4.12
C VAL A 108 -13.48 5.95 -4.71
N ARG A 109 -12.66 6.16 -5.74
CA ARG A 109 -12.55 7.40 -6.48
C ARG A 109 -12.55 7.11 -7.97
N CYS A 110 -13.20 7.99 -8.71
CA CYS A 110 -13.28 7.91 -10.16
C CYS A 110 -13.09 9.31 -10.68
N ASP A 111 -12.01 9.56 -11.40
CA ASP A 111 -11.71 10.89 -11.93
C ASP A 111 -11.10 10.82 -13.33
N SER A 112 -11.28 11.91 -14.09
CA SER A 112 -10.66 12.09 -15.40
C SER A 112 -9.32 12.77 -15.23
N ILE A 113 -8.23 12.07 -15.49
CA ILE A 113 -6.87 12.61 -15.35
C ILE A 113 -6.47 13.24 -16.67
N VAL A 114 -6.12 14.53 -16.65
CA VAL A 114 -5.58 15.35 -17.76
C VAL A 114 -6.54 15.59 -18.93
N ASN A 115 -7.27 14.58 -19.40
CA ASN A 115 -8.22 14.71 -20.51
C ASN A 115 -9.59 14.15 -20.12
N ARG A 116 -10.68 14.82 -20.52
CA ARG A 116 -12.07 14.44 -20.13
C ARG A 116 -12.49 13.05 -20.64
N GLY A 117 -11.76 12.50 -21.61
CA GLY A 117 -11.96 11.16 -22.14
C GLY A 117 -11.27 10.04 -21.33
N ASN A 118 -10.29 10.34 -20.49
CA ASN A 118 -9.46 9.33 -19.81
C ASN A 118 -9.90 9.14 -18.36
N LEU A 119 -10.82 8.20 -18.14
CA LEU A 119 -11.35 7.91 -16.81
C LEU A 119 -10.55 6.82 -16.09
N TYR A 120 -10.08 7.12 -14.89
CA TYR A 120 -9.40 6.18 -14.01
C TYR A 120 -10.21 5.94 -12.74
N GLY A 121 -10.39 4.66 -12.40
CA GLY A 121 -10.98 4.23 -11.14
C GLY A 121 -9.87 3.84 -10.17
N GLN A 122 -9.87 4.43 -8.97
CA GLN A 122 -9.00 4.07 -7.86
C GLN A 122 -9.82 3.49 -6.71
N VAL A 123 -9.36 2.37 -6.17
CA VAL A 123 -10.01 1.64 -5.08
C VAL A 123 -8.99 1.39 -3.98
N THR A 124 -9.27 1.87 -2.78
CA THR A 124 -8.46 1.64 -1.59
C THR A 124 -9.06 0.50 -0.78
N VAL A 125 -8.25 -0.51 -0.53
CA VAL A 125 -8.61 -1.72 0.23
C VAL A 125 -7.79 -1.77 1.52
N ARG A 126 -8.48 -1.90 2.65
CA ARG A 126 -7.88 -2.21 3.95
C ARG A 126 -7.65 -3.71 4.03
N MET A 127 -6.41 -4.10 4.29
CA MET A 127 -5.98 -5.48 4.45
C MET A 127 -5.37 -5.63 5.84
N HIS A 128 -5.83 -6.64 6.58
CA HIS A 128 -5.25 -7.03 7.87
C HIS A 128 -4.85 -8.50 7.79
N THR A 129 -3.56 -8.72 7.60
CA THR A 129 -3.02 -10.02 7.20
C THR A 129 -1.82 -10.38 8.02
N ARG A 130 -1.57 -11.68 8.16
CA ARG A 130 -0.39 -12.21 8.79
C ARG A 130 0.59 -12.69 7.73
N GLN A 131 1.79 -12.13 7.76
CA GLN A 131 2.80 -12.30 6.71
C GLN A 131 4.15 -12.67 7.31
N ILE A 132 4.95 -13.38 6.54
CA ILE A 132 6.35 -13.65 6.86
C ILE A 132 7.19 -12.96 5.80
N LEU A 133 8.21 -12.22 6.24
CA LEU A 133 9.14 -11.51 5.36
C LEU A 133 10.56 -11.74 5.84
N ALA A 134 11.42 -12.22 4.94
CA ALA A 134 12.85 -12.32 5.12
C ALA A 134 13.56 -11.73 3.90
N ILE A 135 14.42 -10.74 4.14
CA ILE A 135 15.23 -10.10 3.09
C ILE A 135 16.68 -10.47 3.31
N TYR A 136 17.31 -11.02 2.27
CA TYR A 136 18.72 -11.38 2.27
C TYR A 136 19.53 -10.42 1.39
N ASP A 137 20.77 -10.19 1.80
CA ASP A 137 21.77 -9.45 1.04
C ASP A 137 22.21 -10.23 -0.21
N ARG A 138 23.01 -9.60 -1.09
CA ARG A 138 23.66 -10.25 -2.25
C ARG A 138 24.46 -11.50 -1.88
N PHE A 139 24.99 -11.52 -0.65
CA PHE A 139 25.79 -12.61 -0.11
C PHE A 139 24.96 -13.64 0.67
N GLY A 140 23.63 -13.56 0.64
CA GLY A 140 22.75 -14.51 1.33
C GLY A 140 22.64 -14.32 2.85
N ARG A 141 23.18 -13.24 3.41
CA ARG A 141 23.04 -12.90 4.84
C ARG A 141 21.69 -12.26 5.10
N LEU A 142 21.03 -12.62 6.20
CA LEU A 142 19.77 -12.01 6.61
C LEU A 142 19.98 -10.52 6.94
N MET A 143 19.20 -9.66 6.29
CA MET A 143 19.24 -8.20 6.49
C MET A 143 18.07 -7.69 7.32
N TYR A 144 16.89 -8.26 7.13
CA TYR A 144 15.64 -7.78 7.70
C TYR A 144 14.62 -8.91 7.84
N GLY A 145 13.84 -8.85 8.92
CA GLY A 145 12.78 -9.80 9.22
C GLY A 145 13.29 -11.17 9.64
N GLY A 146 12.47 -12.20 9.43
CA GLY A 146 12.77 -13.57 9.81
C GLY A 146 11.87 -14.55 9.06
N GLU A 147 12.42 -15.70 8.69
CA GLU A 147 11.73 -16.68 7.83
C GLU A 147 10.64 -17.49 8.57
N GLN A 148 10.68 -17.51 9.90
CA GLN A 148 9.77 -18.32 10.72
C GLN A 148 8.85 -17.49 11.62
N VAL A 149 9.01 -16.17 11.62
CA VAL A 149 8.28 -15.28 12.53
C VAL A 149 7.17 -14.58 11.75
N PRO A 150 5.92 -15.07 11.83
CA PRO A 150 4.79 -14.41 11.19
C PRO A 150 4.42 -13.14 11.95
N LYS A 151 4.04 -12.10 11.21
CA LYS A 151 3.75 -10.77 11.74
C LYS A 151 2.46 -10.23 11.18
N ASP A 152 1.76 -9.53 12.05
CA ASP A 152 0.47 -8.92 11.74
C ASP A 152 0.72 -7.57 11.09
N VAL A 153 0.12 -7.38 9.92
CA VAL A 153 0.39 -6.27 9.03
C VAL A 153 -0.95 -5.68 8.59
N LEU A 154 -1.18 -4.43 8.99
CA LEU A 154 -2.33 -3.62 8.60
C LEU A 154 -1.91 -2.63 7.52
N GLU A 155 -2.52 -2.73 6.35
CA GLU A 155 -2.15 -1.92 5.18
C GLU A 155 -3.38 -1.43 4.41
N TYR A 156 -3.25 -0.27 3.78
CA TYR A 156 -4.24 0.27 2.86
C TYR A 156 -3.64 0.29 1.47
N VAL A 157 -4.03 -0.66 0.65
CA VAL A 157 -3.52 -0.84 -0.72
C VAL A 157 -4.46 -0.16 -1.70
N VAL A 158 -3.90 0.65 -2.60
CA VAL A 158 -4.64 1.35 -3.64
C VAL A 158 -4.46 0.62 -4.96
N PHE A 159 -5.57 0.20 -5.55
CA PHE A 159 -5.64 -0.32 -6.91
C PHE A 159 -6.13 0.75 -7.86
N GLU A 160 -5.68 0.66 -9.10
CA GLU A 160 -6.08 1.53 -10.18
C GLU A 160 -6.46 0.69 -11.40
N ARG A 161 -7.53 1.13 -12.08
CA ARG A 161 -7.93 0.60 -13.37
C ARG A 161 -8.25 1.75 -14.31
N TYR A 162 -7.78 1.62 -15.54
CA TYR A 162 -8.21 2.49 -16.63
C TYR A 162 -9.57 1.99 -17.15
N LEU A 163 -10.61 2.80 -16.96
CA LEU A 163 -12.00 2.36 -17.18
C LEU A 163 -12.43 2.43 -18.64
N VAL A 164 -11.80 3.30 -19.42
CA VAL A 164 -12.09 3.48 -20.85
C VAL A 164 -11.61 2.28 -21.67
N ASN A 165 -10.53 1.63 -21.24
CA ASN A 165 -10.02 0.44 -21.90
C ASN A 165 -10.83 -0.80 -21.45
N PRO A 166 -11.50 -1.51 -22.38
CA PRO A 166 -12.25 -2.72 -22.05
C PRO A 166 -11.35 -3.83 -21.48
N TYR A 167 -10.07 -3.89 -21.91
CA TYR A 167 -9.08 -4.86 -21.45
C TYR A 167 -8.34 -4.41 -20.18
N GLY A 168 -8.73 -3.28 -19.57
CA GLY A 168 -8.12 -2.77 -18.36
C GLY A 168 -8.27 -3.77 -17.21
N THR A 169 -7.16 -4.15 -16.58
CA THR A 169 -7.15 -4.94 -15.35
C THR A 169 -6.94 -4.02 -14.14
N TRP A 170 -7.33 -4.51 -12.96
CA TRP A 170 -6.98 -3.85 -11.70
C TRP A 170 -5.51 -4.08 -11.41
N ARG A 171 -4.76 -2.99 -11.25
CA ARG A 171 -3.31 -3.03 -10.97
C ARG A 171 -3.01 -2.28 -9.68
N MET A 172 -2.02 -2.74 -8.93
CA MET A 172 -1.58 -2.04 -7.71
C MET A 172 -0.95 -0.70 -8.08
N HIS A 173 -1.46 0.38 -7.50
CA HIS A 173 -0.98 1.74 -7.76
C HIS A 173 -0.12 2.31 -6.63
N GLY A 174 -0.38 1.91 -5.40
CA GLY A 174 0.40 2.37 -4.26
C GLY A 174 -0.12 1.85 -2.93
N LYS A 175 0.58 2.24 -1.88
CA LYS A 175 0.26 1.88 -0.49
C LYS A 175 0.17 3.15 0.34
N ILE A 176 -0.89 3.26 1.14
CA ILE A 176 -1.06 4.34 2.10
C ILE A 176 -0.54 3.83 3.45
N VAL A 177 0.40 4.57 4.03
CA VAL A 177 0.94 4.32 5.38
C VAL A 177 0.39 5.42 6.28
N PRO A 178 -0.45 5.09 7.29
CA PRO A 178 -0.93 6.10 8.22
C PRO A 178 0.22 6.60 9.10
N GLU A 179 0.16 7.86 9.50
CA GLU A 179 1.18 8.48 10.37
C GLU A 179 1.24 7.81 11.75
N TRP A 180 0.10 7.33 12.25
CA TRP A 180 -0.01 6.62 13.51
C TRP A 180 0.43 5.14 13.43
N ALA A 181 0.85 4.65 12.25
CA ALA A 181 1.33 3.28 12.12
C ALA A 181 2.52 3.03 13.07
N PRO A 182 2.61 1.84 13.69
CA PRO A 182 3.79 1.51 14.48
C PRO A 182 5.05 1.59 13.60
N PRO A 183 6.19 2.01 14.16
CA PRO A 183 7.44 2.05 13.41
C PRO A 183 7.78 0.65 12.90
N LYS A 184 8.43 0.60 11.74
CA LYS A 184 8.96 -0.64 11.19
C LYS A 184 10.01 -1.21 12.12
N GLU A 185 10.24 -2.51 11.99
CA GLU A 185 11.25 -3.16 12.81
C GLU A 185 12.64 -2.59 12.56
N PRO A 186 13.49 -2.61 13.60
CA PRO A 186 14.87 -2.23 13.42
C PRO A 186 15.56 -3.21 12.46
N ILE A 187 16.46 -2.66 11.67
CA ILE A 187 17.40 -3.44 10.87
C ILE A 187 18.41 -4.14 11.77
N VAL A 188 18.90 -5.30 11.35
CA VAL A 188 19.87 -6.10 12.13
C VAL A 188 21.22 -5.37 12.30
N LYS A 189 21.59 -4.53 11.32
CA LYS A 189 22.86 -3.78 11.33
C LYS A 189 22.74 -2.44 12.02
N THR A 190 23.84 -1.96 12.59
CA THR A 190 23.97 -0.58 13.06
C THR A 190 24.22 0.38 11.90
N VAL A 191 23.77 1.62 12.04
CA VAL A 191 23.98 2.70 11.06
C VAL A 191 24.65 3.87 11.76
N MET A 192 25.74 4.35 11.19
CA MET A 192 26.38 5.61 11.59
C MET A 192 25.83 6.72 10.70
N ILE A 193 25.35 7.78 11.33
CA ILE A 193 24.92 9.00 10.65
C ILE A 193 26.09 9.97 10.76
N PRO A 194 26.76 10.33 9.65
CA PRO A 194 27.89 11.24 9.71
C PRO A 194 27.41 12.62 10.16
N GLY A 195 28.24 13.29 10.95
CA GLY A 195 28.02 14.69 11.32
C GLY A 195 28.09 15.62 10.10
N PRO A 196 27.71 16.90 10.27
CA PRO A 196 27.81 17.89 9.20
C PRO A 196 29.27 18.00 8.71
N THR A 197 29.43 18.05 7.39
CA THR A 197 30.73 18.35 6.78
C THR A 197 30.95 19.85 6.84
N LEU A 198 31.90 20.29 7.66
CA LEU A 198 32.25 21.70 7.78
C LEU A 198 33.18 22.10 6.65
N ASP A 199 32.92 23.28 6.09
CA ASP A 199 33.91 23.97 5.30
C ASP A 199 35.09 24.35 6.20
N PRO A 200 36.35 24.39 5.71
CA PRO A 200 37.51 24.72 6.53
C PRO A 200 37.42 26.09 7.25
N SER A 201 36.55 26.97 6.77
CA SER A 201 36.31 28.31 7.29
C SER A 201 35.17 28.42 8.30
N LYS A 202 34.46 27.32 8.62
CA LYS A 202 33.33 27.31 9.55
C LYS A 202 33.68 26.46 10.77
N GLU A 203 33.41 27.00 11.95
CA GLU A 203 33.48 26.24 13.19
C GLU A 203 32.21 25.39 13.38
N PHE A 204 32.31 24.31 14.15
CA PHE A 204 31.16 23.49 14.53
C PHE A 204 30.36 24.23 15.60
N GLU A 205 29.07 24.50 15.34
CA GLU A 205 28.11 24.96 16.36
C GLU A 205 27.36 23.78 17.00
#